data_AF-A0A847E6L8-F1
#
_entry.id   AF-A0A847E6L8-F1
#
_cell.length_a   1.000
_cell.length_b   1.000
_cell.length_c   1.000
_cell.angle_alpha   90.00
_cell.angle_beta   90.00
_cell.angle_gamma   90.00
#
_symmetry.space_group_name_H-M   'P 1'
#
loop_
_entity.id
_entity.type
_entity.pdbx_description
1 polymer ?
#
loop_
_entity_poly.entity_id
_entity_poly.type
_entity_poly.pdbx_seq_one_letter_code
_entity_poly.pdbx_strand_id
1 'polypeptide(L)'
;MSGLTKIFKVRSRDLKNPVEGLETEKRNRIVIERDILPIIFVPGIMGSRLKNQKGDTVWDPDDKWLMLKNYGLFWGASAKNRKQLMIGEKFDPSYLEVFNDDKKHNKVLADPHDKTRDKRGWGGVYWNSCGEFLKKLQTREWDQTVNLFFEFPVHVFGYNWTASNDLAGQKLAAEIDRVIQLYRDMGRYCDYVILVTHSMGGLVARNACMREGIKDKVLGIVHAAQPSDGSPAAYWRMKGGFERP
;
A
#
# COMPACT_ATOMS: atom_id res chain seq x y z
N MET A 1 18.42 -38.83 -31.10
CA MET A 1 18.54 -37.37 -31.28
C MET A 1 17.71 -36.70 -30.19
N SER A 2 18.35 -36.18 -29.13
CA SER A 2 17.64 -35.42 -28.08
C SER A 2 17.40 -33.99 -28.58
N GLY A 3 16.38 -33.81 -29.42
CA GLY A 3 15.93 -32.47 -29.79
C GLY A 3 15.49 -31.71 -28.53
N LEU A 4 15.99 -30.49 -28.34
CA LEU A 4 15.59 -29.62 -27.24
C LEU A 4 14.06 -29.49 -27.23
N THR A 5 13.42 -29.88 -26.13
CA THR A 5 11.97 -29.74 -25.95
C THR A 5 11.61 -28.26 -26.04
N LYS A 6 10.82 -27.87 -27.04
CA LYS A 6 10.34 -26.51 -27.20
C LYS A 6 9.44 -26.13 -26.03
N ILE A 7 9.71 -24.96 -25.44
CA ILE A 7 8.96 -24.44 -24.30
C ILE A 7 8.03 -23.33 -24.80
N PHE A 8 6.74 -23.50 -24.55
CA PHE A 8 5.70 -22.53 -24.85
C PHE A 8 5.27 -21.86 -23.56
N LYS A 9 5.57 -20.56 -23.42
CA LYS A 9 5.08 -19.76 -22.30
C LYS A 9 3.72 -19.19 -22.65
N VAL A 10 2.73 -19.49 -21.85
CA VAL A 10 1.35 -19.07 -22.07
C VAL A 10 0.90 -18.31 -20.83
N ARG A 11 0.41 -17.09 -21.03
CA ARG A 11 -0.19 -16.32 -19.95
C ARG A 11 -1.48 -17.01 -19.49
N SER A 12 -1.68 -17.09 -18.18
CA SER A 12 -2.78 -17.88 -17.60
C SER A 12 -4.18 -17.52 -18.13
N ARG A 13 -4.43 -16.24 -18.44
CA ARG A 13 -5.72 -15.77 -18.99
C ARG A 13 -5.95 -16.17 -20.45
N ASP A 14 -4.88 -16.52 -21.16
CA ASP A 14 -4.93 -16.90 -22.58
C ASP A 14 -5.20 -18.40 -22.76
N LEU A 15 -5.27 -19.18 -21.67
CA LEU A 15 -5.59 -20.61 -21.70
C LEU A 15 -7.00 -20.94 -22.20
N LYS A 16 -7.87 -19.94 -22.34
CA LYS A 16 -9.16 -20.08 -23.01
C LYS A 16 -9.02 -20.22 -24.54
N ASN A 17 -7.86 -19.89 -25.09
CA ASN A 17 -7.57 -19.98 -26.51
C ASN A 17 -6.68 -21.20 -26.81
N PRO A 18 -6.71 -21.74 -28.04
CA PRO A 18 -5.76 -22.78 -28.46
C PRO A 18 -4.31 -22.33 -28.29
N VAL A 19 -3.43 -23.23 -27.83
CA VAL A 19 -1.99 -22.99 -27.79
C VAL A 19 -1.41 -23.30 -29.17
N GLU A 20 -1.03 -22.26 -29.90
CA GLU A 20 -0.52 -22.38 -31.27
C GLU A 20 0.95 -22.83 -31.32
N GLY A 21 1.35 -23.41 -32.46
CA GLY A 21 2.74 -23.74 -32.76
C GLY A 21 3.28 -25.01 -32.08
N LEU A 22 2.40 -25.80 -31.45
CA LEU A 22 2.72 -27.12 -30.91
C LEU A 22 3.12 -28.08 -32.05
N GLU A 23 4.16 -28.88 -31.81
CA GLU A 23 4.66 -29.84 -32.80
C GLU A 23 3.98 -31.21 -32.61
N THR A 24 3.46 -31.77 -33.70
CA THR A 24 2.87 -33.11 -33.74
C THR A 24 3.94 -34.19 -33.54
N GLU A 25 3.58 -35.30 -32.86
CA GLU A 25 4.48 -36.45 -32.59
C GLU A 25 5.77 -36.10 -31.84
N LYS A 26 5.82 -34.92 -31.20
CA LYS A 26 6.94 -34.49 -30.37
C LYS A 26 6.46 -34.10 -28.98
N ARG A 27 7.36 -34.18 -28.01
CA ARG A 27 7.10 -33.69 -26.66
C ARG A 27 7.10 -32.17 -26.68
N ASN A 28 5.96 -31.57 -26.32
CA ASN A 28 5.83 -30.14 -26.08
C ASN A 28 5.87 -29.85 -24.57
N ARG A 29 6.45 -28.73 -24.15
CA ARG A 29 6.38 -28.25 -22.76
C ARG A 29 5.66 -26.91 -22.72
N ILE A 30 4.48 -26.88 -22.08
CA ILE A 30 3.73 -25.65 -21.85
C ILE A 30 4.02 -25.17 -20.43
N VAL A 31 4.37 -23.90 -20.28
CA VAL A 31 4.59 -23.24 -19.00
C VAL A 31 3.53 -22.16 -18.88
N ILE A 32 2.65 -22.33 -17.90
CA ILE A 32 1.61 -21.35 -17.59
C ILE A 32 2.22 -20.29 -16.68
N GLU A 33 2.20 -19.05 -17.14
CA GLU A 33 2.70 -17.90 -16.39
C GLU A 33 1.52 -17.17 -15.73
N ARG A 34 1.56 -17.09 -14.40
CA ARG A 34 0.59 -16.33 -13.61
C ARG A 34 0.79 -14.84 -13.77
N ASP A 35 -0.33 -14.14 -13.84
CA ASP A 35 -0.36 -12.69 -13.79
C ASP A 35 -0.05 -12.21 -12.38
N ILE A 36 0.69 -11.12 -12.30
CA ILE A 36 0.78 -10.33 -11.08
C ILE A 36 -0.37 -9.33 -11.08
N LEU A 37 -1.16 -9.36 -10.00
CA LEU A 37 -2.23 -8.40 -9.74
C LEU A 37 -1.99 -7.79 -8.35
N PRO A 38 -1.15 -6.75 -8.25
CA PRO A 38 -0.79 -6.15 -6.97
C PRO A 38 -2.02 -5.59 -6.25
N ILE A 39 -2.07 -5.80 -4.94
CA ILE A 39 -3.02 -5.12 -4.06
C ILE A 39 -2.27 -3.96 -3.42
N ILE A 40 -2.67 -2.71 -3.64
CA ILE A 40 -2.08 -1.56 -2.97
C ILE A 40 -3.02 -1.11 -1.86
N PHE A 41 -2.58 -1.28 -0.62
CA PHE A 41 -3.27 -0.79 0.56
C PHE A 41 -2.96 0.68 0.81
N VAL A 42 -4.01 1.50 0.98
CA VAL A 42 -3.91 2.93 1.30
C VAL A 42 -4.54 3.16 2.69
N PRO A 43 -3.75 3.56 3.71
CA PRO A 43 -4.23 3.72 5.07
C PRO A 43 -5.14 4.96 5.22
N GLY A 44 -5.67 5.16 6.42
CA GLY A 44 -6.48 6.32 6.76
C GLY A 44 -5.68 7.50 7.29
N ILE A 45 -6.42 8.52 7.74
CA ILE A 45 -5.85 9.64 8.52
C ILE A 45 -5.04 9.11 9.70
N MET A 46 -3.85 9.66 9.92
CA MET A 46 -2.94 9.27 11.00
C MET A 46 -2.45 7.82 10.96
N GLY A 47 -2.73 7.11 9.86
CA GLY A 47 -2.39 5.70 9.67
C GLY A 47 -1.01 5.45 9.06
N SER A 48 -0.30 6.49 8.62
CA SER A 48 1.09 6.40 8.15
C SER A 48 2.07 6.95 9.17
N ARG A 49 3.23 6.32 9.27
CA ARG A 49 4.35 6.79 10.10
C ARG A 49 5.06 7.93 9.37
N LEU A 50 5.35 9.02 10.10
CA LEU A 50 5.95 10.23 9.53
C LEU A 50 7.24 10.63 10.24
N LYS A 51 8.24 11.02 9.46
CA LYS A 51 9.47 11.64 9.93
C LYS A 51 9.63 13.04 9.31
N ASN A 52 10.43 13.87 9.96
CA ASN A 52 10.78 15.18 9.41
C ASN A 52 11.96 15.08 8.43
N GLN A 53 12.28 16.20 7.78
CA GLN A 53 13.42 16.32 6.85
C GLN A 53 14.80 16.10 7.51
N LYS A 54 14.90 16.15 8.84
CA LYS A 54 16.14 15.83 9.58
C LYS A 54 16.31 14.33 9.83
N GLY A 55 15.29 13.53 9.49
CA GLY A 55 15.25 12.10 9.73
C GLY A 55 14.66 11.71 11.10
N ASP A 56 14.22 12.66 11.92
CA ASP A 56 13.62 12.35 13.21
C ASP A 56 12.20 11.82 13.03
N THR A 57 11.87 10.72 13.72
CA THR A 57 10.50 10.23 13.79
C THR A 57 9.60 11.23 14.50
N VAL A 58 8.54 11.66 13.81
CA VAL A 58 7.56 12.63 14.30
C VAL A 58 6.28 11.94 14.75
N TRP A 59 5.83 10.94 14.00
CA TRP A 59 4.59 10.21 14.24
C TRP A 59 4.80 8.72 14.03
N ASP A 60 4.67 7.96 15.11
CA ASP A 60 4.69 6.51 15.09
C ASP A 60 3.85 5.96 16.24
N PRO A 61 2.56 5.64 16.02
CA PRO A 61 1.68 5.19 17.09
C PRO A 61 2.07 3.81 17.69
N ASP A 62 2.98 3.06 17.06
CA ASP A 62 3.53 1.83 17.63
C ASP A 62 4.67 2.10 18.64
N ASP A 63 5.36 3.24 18.52
CA ASP A 63 6.36 3.68 19.49
C ASP A 63 5.69 4.46 20.63
N LYS A 64 5.23 3.71 21.63
CA LYS A 64 4.56 4.27 22.81
C LYS A 64 5.40 5.32 23.54
N TRP A 65 6.73 5.16 23.59
CA TRP A 65 7.60 6.11 24.29
C TRP A 65 7.72 7.42 23.53
N LEU A 66 7.94 7.35 22.21
CA LEU A 66 7.90 8.51 21.32
C LEU A 66 6.57 9.26 21.47
N MET A 67 5.45 8.53 21.39
CA MET A 67 4.12 9.13 21.46
C MET A 67 3.86 9.78 22.81
N LEU A 68 4.25 9.13 23.90
CA LEU A 68 4.11 9.67 25.26
C LEU A 68 4.98 10.92 25.46
N LYS A 69 6.24 10.90 24.99
CA LYS A 69 7.17 12.03 25.06
C LYS A 69 6.69 13.24 24.26
N ASN A 70 6.21 13.01 23.04
CA ASN A 70 5.89 14.09 22.10
C ASN A 70 4.45 14.59 22.22
N TYR A 71 3.50 13.73 22.60
CA TYR A 71 2.06 14.04 22.58
C TYR A 71 1.32 13.76 23.90
N GLY A 72 1.97 13.17 24.90
CA GLY A 72 1.40 12.89 26.22
C GLY A 72 1.38 14.08 27.17
N LEU A 73 0.99 13.82 28.43
CA LEU A 73 0.96 14.82 29.52
C LEU A 73 2.33 14.95 30.23
N PHE A 74 3.40 15.11 29.45
CA PHE A 74 4.76 15.37 29.96
C PHE A 74 5.14 16.85 29.76
N TRP A 75 6.01 17.38 30.62
CA TRP A 75 6.48 18.78 30.59
C TRP A 75 7.05 19.22 29.22
N GLY A 76 7.54 18.28 28.42
CA GLY A 76 8.07 18.52 27.07
C GLY A 76 7.04 18.59 25.93
N ALA A 77 5.78 18.21 26.14
CA ALA A 77 4.75 18.10 25.10
C ALA A 77 3.82 19.34 25.03
N SER A 78 4.40 20.53 25.12
CA SER A 78 3.64 21.79 25.01
C SER A 78 2.86 21.88 23.69
N ALA A 79 1.79 22.69 23.66
CA ALA A 79 1.04 22.92 22.43
C ALA A 79 1.93 23.47 21.30
N LYS A 80 2.90 24.33 21.65
CA LYS A 80 3.91 24.86 20.71
C LYS A 80 4.76 23.73 20.13
N ASN A 81 5.25 22.81 20.97
CA ASN A 81 6.10 21.71 20.53
C ASN A 81 5.33 20.73 19.63
N ARG A 82 4.09 20.36 20.02
CA ARG A 82 3.23 19.48 19.21
C ARG A 82 2.91 20.08 17.84
N LYS A 83 2.60 21.38 17.79
CA LYS A 83 2.39 22.11 16.53
C LYS A 83 3.66 22.09 15.67
N GLN A 84 4.80 22.43 16.26
CA GLN A 84 6.09 22.45 15.57
C GLN A 84 6.44 21.08 14.98
N LEU A 85 6.19 19.99 15.70
CA LEU A 85 6.43 18.62 15.22
C LEU A 85 5.55 18.26 14.02
N MET A 86 4.28 18.67 14.00
CA MET A 86 3.31 18.26 12.98
C MET A 86 3.34 19.10 11.71
N ILE A 87 3.53 20.41 11.85
CA ILE A 87 3.37 21.36 10.74
C ILE A 87 4.51 22.39 10.65
N GLY A 88 5.56 22.25 11.46
CA GLY A 88 6.66 23.20 11.49
C GLY A 88 6.26 24.58 12.04
N GLU A 89 7.09 25.58 11.75
CA GLU A 89 6.79 26.99 12.08
C GLU A 89 5.67 27.52 11.18
N LYS A 90 5.77 27.19 9.88
CA LYS A 90 4.77 27.40 8.85
C LYS A 90 4.53 26.07 8.15
N PHE A 91 3.27 25.82 7.79
CA PHE A 91 2.90 24.60 7.09
C PHE A 91 3.62 24.51 5.74
N ASP A 92 4.28 23.38 5.53
CA ASP A 92 4.90 22.99 4.27
C ASP A 92 4.56 21.49 4.02
N PRO A 93 3.92 21.13 2.89
CA PRO A 93 3.55 19.75 2.62
C PRO A 93 4.75 18.80 2.45
N SER A 94 5.96 19.33 2.24
CA SER A 94 7.21 18.58 2.18
C SER A 94 7.90 18.41 3.54
N TYR A 95 7.35 19.03 4.60
CA TYR A 95 7.95 19.00 5.94
C TYR A 95 8.02 17.59 6.53
N LEU A 96 6.99 16.78 6.27
CA LEU A 96 6.88 15.40 6.72
C LEU A 96 6.84 14.45 5.53
N GLU A 97 7.53 13.33 5.68
CA GLU A 97 7.51 12.23 4.74
C GLU A 97 7.30 10.89 5.44
N VAL A 98 6.83 9.92 4.66
CA VAL A 98 6.65 8.55 5.12
C VAL A 98 8.01 7.85 5.14
N PHE A 99 8.22 7.04 6.16
CA PHE A 99 9.41 6.20 6.26
C PHE A 99 8.98 4.75 6.48
N ASN A 100 9.60 3.86 5.72
CA ASN A 100 9.21 2.45 5.65
C ASN A 100 10.15 1.54 6.45
N ASP A 101 11.18 2.10 7.09
CA ASP A 101 12.13 1.37 7.90
C ASP A 101 11.53 0.99 9.25
N ASP A 102 10.83 -0.14 9.24
CA ASP A 102 10.36 -0.81 10.45
C ASP A 102 11.12 -2.11 10.71
N LYS A 103 12.25 -2.04 11.41
CA LYS A 103 13.05 -3.25 11.71
C LYS A 103 12.28 -4.30 12.50
N LYS A 104 11.22 -3.92 13.23
CA LYS A 104 10.42 -4.82 14.05
C LYS A 104 9.32 -5.46 13.21
N HIS A 105 8.48 -4.65 12.59
CA HIS A 105 7.32 -5.12 11.85
C HIS A 105 7.67 -5.68 10.46
N ASN A 106 8.76 -5.21 9.82
CA ASN A 106 9.26 -5.84 8.60
C ASN A 106 9.80 -7.26 8.82
N LYS A 107 10.06 -7.67 10.08
CA LYS A 107 10.41 -9.05 10.45
C LYS A 107 9.20 -9.92 10.77
N VAL A 108 8.00 -9.35 10.93
CA VAL A 108 6.80 -10.12 11.23
C VAL A 108 6.36 -10.85 9.95
N LEU A 109 6.67 -12.14 9.89
CA LEU A 109 6.27 -13.01 8.80
C LEU A 109 4.78 -13.32 8.94
N ALA A 110 3.93 -12.76 8.08
CA ALA A 110 2.60 -13.33 7.85
C ALA A 110 2.62 -14.50 6.87
N ASP A 111 3.70 -14.61 6.08
CA ASP A 111 3.98 -15.71 5.17
C ASP A 111 5.49 -15.99 5.28
N PRO A 112 5.91 -17.18 5.75
CA PRO A 112 7.31 -17.56 5.89
C PRO A 112 8.12 -17.52 4.57
N HIS A 113 7.46 -17.51 3.42
CA HIS A 113 8.10 -17.49 2.10
C HIS A 113 8.26 -16.08 1.53
N ASP A 114 7.63 -15.08 2.16
CA ASP A 114 7.64 -13.70 1.69
C ASP A 114 8.75 -12.87 2.34
N LYS A 115 9.87 -12.76 1.63
CA LYS A 115 11.08 -12.04 2.05
C LYS A 115 11.20 -10.60 1.51
N THR A 116 10.13 -10.05 0.92
CA THR A 116 10.20 -8.80 0.15
C THR A 116 9.27 -7.69 0.65
N ARG A 117 8.68 -7.89 1.82
CA ARG A 117 7.66 -6.99 2.41
C ARG A 117 8.22 -5.60 2.74
N ASP A 118 9.46 -5.57 3.20
CA ASP A 118 10.24 -4.37 3.48
C ASP A 118 10.35 -3.47 2.23
N LYS A 119 10.38 -4.08 1.05
CA LYS A 119 10.41 -3.37 -0.25
C LYS A 119 9.04 -2.93 -0.76
N ARG A 120 7.97 -3.24 -0.03
CA ARG A 120 6.57 -3.01 -0.43
C ARG A 120 5.84 -2.01 0.50
N GLY A 121 6.59 -1.22 1.26
CA GLY A 121 6.04 -0.12 2.07
C GLY A 121 5.35 -0.54 3.38
N TRP A 122 5.44 -1.81 3.77
CA TRP A 122 4.73 -2.34 4.95
C TRP A 122 5.09 -1.64 6.25
N GLY A 123 6.35 -1.21 6.39
CA GLY A 123 6.81 -0.46 7.56
C GLY A 123 6.31 0.98 7.61
N GLY A 124 5.62 1.49 6.60
CA GLY A 124 5.15 2.88 6.52
C GLY A 124 3.84 3.17 7.25
N VAL A 125 3.22 2.18 7.88
CA VAL A 125 1.90 2.30 8.51
C VAL A 125 1.93 2.05 10.01
N TYR A 126 0.90 2.56 10.68
CA TYR A 126 0.58 2.19 12.05
C TYR A 126 0.19 0.71 12.09
N TRP A 127 1.12 -0.14 12.52
CA TRP A 127 1.05 -1.59 12.44
C TRP A 127 -0.01 -2.18 13.36
N ASN A 128 -0.15 -1.71 14.60
CA ASN A 128 -1.17 -2.27 15.49
C ASN A 128 -2.61 -2.04 14.98
N SER A 129 -2.83 -1.09 14.06
CA SER A 129 -4.12 -0.91 13.39
C SER A 129 -4.19 -1.61 12.03
N CYS A 130 -3.17 -1.48 11.18
CA CYS A 130 -3.23 -1.97 9.80
C CYS A 130 -2.68 -3.40 9.63
N GLY A 131 -1.83 -3.86 10.55
CA GLY A 131 -1.01 -5.07 10.42
C GLY A 131 -1.85 -6.33 10.23
N GLU A 132 -2.84 -6.58 11.08
CA GLU A 132 -3.71 -7.77 10.94
C GLU A 132 -4.46 -7.81 9.61
N PHE A 133 -4.90 -6.65 9.12
CA PHE A 133 -5.54 -6.56 7.82
C PHE A 133 -4.58 -6.88 6.67
N LEU A 134 -3.37 -6.31 6.72
CA LEU A 134 -2.31 -6.60 5.74
C LEU A 134 -1.92 -8.08 5.75
N LYS A 135 -1.80 -8.69 6.94
CA LYS A 135 -1.53 -10.13 7.09
C LYS A 135 -2.58 -10.95 6.37
N LYS A 136 -3.88 -10.70 6.61
CA LYS A 136 -4.99 -11.41 5.95
C LYS A 136 -5.00 -11.25 4.43
N LEU A 137 -4.73 -10.04 3.93
CA LEU A 137 -4.59 -9.81 2.48
C LEU A 137 -3.43 -10.61 1.90
N GLN A 138 -2.33 -10.74 2.64
CA GLN A 138 -1.13 -11.45 2.17
C GLN A 138 -1.24 -12.98 2.31
N THR A 139 -1.97 -13.50 3.30
CA THR A 139 -2.20 -14.95 3.46
C THR A 139 -3.17 -15.51 2.45
N ARG A 140 -3.96 -14.66 1.78
CA ARG A 140 -4.81 -15.03 0.64
C ARG A 140 -5.81 -16.12 1.01
N GLU A 141 -6.54 -15.92 2.11
CA GLU A 141 -7.64 -16.79 2.56
C GLU A 141 -8.88 -16.69 1.62
N TRP A 142 -8.66 -16.80 0.31
CA TRP A 142 -9.66 -16.85 -0.76
C TRP A 142 -9.51 -18.13 -1.58
N ASP A 143 -10.44 -18.37 -2.50
CA ASP A 143 -10.51 -19.59 -3.30
C ASP A 143 -9.16 -19.93 -3.98
N GLN A 144 -8.73 -21.18 -3.83
CA GLN A 144 -7.44 -21.66 -4.33
C GLN A 144 -7.32 -21.54 -5.85
N THR A 145 -8.45 -21.58 -6.57
CA THR A 145 -8.50 -21.43 -8.03
C THR A 145 -7.92 -20.10 -8.47
N VAL A 146 -8.17 -19.01 -7.73
CA VAL A 146 -7.64 -17.68 -8.08
C VAL A 146 -6.11 -17.67 -8.05
N ASN A 147 -5.50 -18.41 -7.12
CA ASN A 147 -4.04 -18.52 -6.99
C ASN A 147 -3.37 -19.33 -8.12
N LEU A 148 -4.16 -20.04 -8.94
CA LEU A 148 -3.68 -20.71 -10.15
C LEU A 148 -3.44 -19.71 -11.30
N PHE A 149 -4.16 -18.60 -11.33
CA PHE A 149 -4.08 -17.60 -12.40
C PHE A 149 -3.33 -16.34 -11.98
N PHE A 150 -3.39 -15.99 -10.69
CA PHE A 150 -2.89 -14.72 -10.16
C PHE A 150 -1.96 -14.88 -8.98
N GLU A 151 -0.99 -13.97 -8.88
CA GLU A 151 -0.26 -13.67 -7.66
C GLU A 151 -0.62 -12.25 -7.20
N PHE A 152 -0.94 -12.13 -5.91
CA PHE A 152 -1.35 -10.87 -5.29
C PHE A 152 -0.29 -10.39 -4.30
N PRO A 153 0.79 -9.75 -4.75
CA PRO A 153 1.69 -9.08 -3.84
C PRO A 153 0.97 -7.86 -3.23
N VAL A 154 0.95 -7.79 -1.90
CA VAL A 154 0.35 -6.67 -1.17
C VAL A 154 1.38 -5.53 -0.98
N HIS A 155 1.17 -4.39 -1.62
CA HIS A 155 1.92 -3.17 -1.38
C HIS A 155 1.17 -2.27 -0.41
N VAL A 156 1.90 -1.35 0.20
CA VAL A 156 1.35 -0.33 1.10
C VAL A 156 1.84 1.01 0.61
N PHE A 157 0.88 1.90 0.34
CA PHE A 157 1.15 3.30 0.04
C PHE A 157 0.80 4.14 1.26
N GLY A 158 1.78 4.34 2.14
CA GLY A 158 1.66 5.37 3.17
C GLY A 158 1.73 6.77 2.54
N TYR A 159 1.11 7.76 3.17
CA TYR A 159 1.18 9.15 2.71
C TYR A 159 1.27 10.15 3.88
N ASN A 160 1.73 11.36 3.58
CA ASN A 160 1.70 12.46 4.54
C ASN A 160 0.24 12.92 4.74
N TRP A 161 -0.40 12.40 5.77
CA TRP A 161 -1.80 12.67 6.10
C TRP A 161 -2.05 14.06 6.71
N THR A 162 -0.99 14.86 6.97
CA THR A 162 -1.14 16.28 7.35
C THR A 162 -1.32 17.19 6.14
N ALA A 163 -0.95 16.71 4.95
CA ALA A 163 -1.07 17.46 3.70
C ALA A 163 -2.38 17.15 2.96
N SER A 164 -2.65 17.91 1.89
CA SER A 164 -3.82 17.70 1.04
C SER A 164 -3.81 16.29 0.43
N ASN A 165 -4.98 15.65 0.40
CA ASN A 165 -5.17 14.38 -0.30
C ASN A 165 -4.95 14.51 -1.82
N ASP A 166 -4.93 15.72 -2.38
CA ASP A 166 -4.58 15.97 -3.79
C ASP A 166 -3.11 15.60 -4.07
N LEU A 167 -2.19 16.03 -3.20
CA LEU A 167 -0.78 15.66 -3.28
C LEU A 167 -0.56 14.16 -3.04
N ALA A 168 -1.34 13.57 -2.11
CA ALA A 168 -1.29 12.14 -1.88
C ALA A 168 -1.81 11.35 -3.09
N GLY A 169 -2.85 11.84 -3.78
CA GLY A 169 -3.42 11.22 -4.97
C GLY A 169 -2.47 11.23 -6.16
N GLN A 170 -1.79 12.35 -6.41
CA GLN A 170 -0.69 12.45 -7.39
C GLN A 170 0.41 11.42 -7.11
N LYS A 171 0.86 11.33 -5.86
CA LYS A 171 1.88 10.36 -5.45
C LYS A 171 1.39 8.91 -5.56
N LEU A 172 0.12 8.64 -5.27
CA LEU A 172 -0.46 7.30 -5.44
C LEU A 172 -0.54 6.92 -6.91
N ALA A 173 -0.92 7.83 -7.81
CA ALA A 173 -0.94 7.58 -9.25
C ALA A 173 0.47 7.20 -9.77
N ALA A 174 1.49 7.95 -9.35
CA ALA A 174 2.88 7.63 -9.66
C ALA A 174 3.32 6.27 -9.07
N GLU A 175 2.87 5.95 -7.84
CA GLU A 175 3.18 4.67 -7.21
C GLU A 175 2.52 3.48 -7.94
N ILE A 176 1.29 3.62 -8.41
CA ILE A 176 0.61 2.60 -9.22
C ILE A 176 1.43 2.28 -10.46
N ASP A 177 1.91 3.31 -11.17
CA ASP A 177 2.77 3.14 -12.34
C ASP A 177 4.09 2.47 -11.99
N ARG A 178 4.73 2.93 -10.92
CA ARG A 178 5.98 2.35 -10.44
C ARG A 178 5.82 0.86 -10.08
N VAL A 179 4.73 0.49 -9.41
CA VAL A 179 4.45 -0.90 -9.02
C VAL A 179 4.18 -1.79 -10.23
N ILE A 180 3.41 -1.31 -11.21
CA ILE A 180 3.18 -2.05 -12.46
C ILE A 180 4.51 -2.24 -13.20
N GLN A 181 5.30 -1.18 -13.35
CA GLN A 181 6.58 -1.23 -14.04
C GLN A 181 7.57 -2.15 -13.33
N LEU A 182 7.64 -2.10 -11.99
CA LEU A 182 8.47 -2.98 -11.18
C LEU A 182 8.30 -4.46 -11.54
N TYR A 183 7.05 -4.92 -11.71
CA TYR A 183 6.79 -6.32 -12.06
C TYR A 183 7.04 -6.63 -13.53
N ARG A 184 6.77 -5.68 -14.42
CA ARG A 184 7.10 -5.81 -15.85
C ARG A 184 8.61 -5.95 -16.07
N ASP A 185 9.40 -5.16 -15.34
CA ASP A 185 10.87 -5.22 -15.39
C ASP A 185 11.41 -6.56 -14.86
N MET A 186 10.66 -7.26 -14.00
CA MET A 186 10.95 -8.63 -13.57
C MET A 186 10.49 -9.69 -14.58
N GLY A 187 10.04 -9.30 -15.78
CA GLY A 187 9.53 -10.19 -16.81
C GLY A 187 8.17 -10.81 -16.47
N ARG A 188 7.38 -10.18 -15.60
CA ARG A 188 6.05 -10.67 -15.20
C ARG A 188 4.93 -9.91 -15.93
N TYR A 189 3.84 -10.61 -16.24
CA TYR A 189 2.61 -9.96 -16.72
C TYR A 189 1.94 -9.20 -15.57
N CYS A 190 1.88 -7.88 -15.68
CA CYS A 190 1.24 -7.00 -14.69
C CYS A 190 0.61 -5.83 -15.45
N ASP A 191 -0.72 -5.78 -15.52
CA ASP A 191 -1.43 -4.75 -16.27
C ASP A 191 -2.29 -3.84 -15.38
N TYR A 192 -2.66 -4.34 -14.21
CA TYR A 192 -3.58 -3.66 -13.31
C TYR A 192 -3.14 -3.83 -11.86
N VAL A 193 -3.64 -2.94 -11.01
CA VAL A 193 -3.63 -3.09 -9.56
C VAL A 193 -5.06 -3.15 -9.01
N ILE A 194 -5.21 -3.66 -7.80
CA ILE A 194 -6.41 -3.49 -6.97
C ILE A 194 -6.05 -2.51 -5.85
N LEU A 195 -6.90 -1.51 -5.61
CA LEU A 195 -6.74 -0.64 -4.46
C LEU A 195 -7.61 -1.12 -3.31
N VAL A 196 -7.04 -1.18 -2.11
CA VAL A 196 -7.80 -1.42 -0.88
C VAL A 196 -7.52 -0.25 0.05
N THR A 197 -8.56 0.44 0.47
CA THR A 197 -8.40 1.71 1.18
C THR A 197 -9.12 1.70 2.52
N HIS A 198 -8.54 2.37 3.50
CA HIS A 198 -9.14 2.61 4.80
C HIS A 198 -9.38 4.11 5.02
N SER A 199 -10.57 4.48 5.48
CA SER A 199 -10.93 5.84 5.86
C SER A 199 -10.56 6.88 4.78
N MET A 200 -9.81 7.94 5.12
CA MET A 200 -9.40 8.97 4.15
C MET A 200 -8.52 8.46 3.01
N GLY A 201 -7.91 7.27 3.12
CA GLY A 201 -7.23 6.63 1.99
C GLY A 201 -8.15 6.43 0.78
N GLY A 202 -9.45 6.31 1.00
CA GLY A 202 -10.44 6.27 -0.07
C GLY A 202 -10.52 7.58 -0.86
N LEU A 203 -10.32 8.74 -0.21
CA LEU A 203 -10.27 10.04 -0.88
C LEU A 203 -8.99 10.19 -1.71
N VAL A 204 -7.87 9.66 -1.20
CA VAL A 204 -6.59 9.59 -1.94
C VAL A 204 -6.75 8.74 -3.21
N ALA A 205 -7.35 7.56 -3.09
CA ALA A 205 -7.61 6.69 -4.24
C ALA A 205 -8.58 7.31 -5.26
N ARG A 206 -9.65 7.98 -4.80
CA ARG A 206 -10.56 8.73 -5.68
C ARG A 206 -9.83 9.84 -6.43
N ASN A 207 -8.95 10.58 -5.76
CA ASN A 207 -8.16 11.63 -6.39
C ASN A 207 -7.25 11.03 -7.49
N ALA A 208 -6.47 9.99 -7.17
CA ALA A 208 -5.60 9.31 -8.14
C ALA A 208 -6.38 8.81 -9.38
N CYS A 209 -7.55 8.19 -9.17
CA CYS A 209 -8.32 7.64 -10.29
C CYS A 209 -9.04 8.70 -11.12
N MET A 210 -9.67 9.68 -10.46
CA MET A 210 -10.59 10.60 -11.13
C MET A 210 -9.94 11.91 -11.58
N ARG A 211 -8.87 12.35 -10.92
CA ARG A 211 -8.16 13.59 -11.26
C ARG A 211 -6.87 13.32 -12.02
N GLU A 212 -6.06 12.37 -11.54
CA GLU A 212 -4.80 12.01 -12.20
C GLU A 212 -4.98 11.01 -13.36
N GLY A 213 -6.21 10.51 -13.57
CA GLY A 213 -6.56 9.68 -14.72
C GLY A 213 -5.99 8.26 -14.69
N ILE A 214 -5.48 7.78 -13.54
CA ILE A 214 -4.86 6.44 -13.45
C ILE A 214 -5.88 5.29 -13.43
N LYS A 215 -7.18 5.59 -13.52
CA LYS A 215 -8.29 4.63 -13.36
C LYS A 215 -8.18 3.41 -14.28
N ASP A 216 -7.64 3.56 -15.49
CA ASP A 216 -7.57 2.47 -16.48
C ASP A 216 -6.53 1.41 -16.10
N LYS A 217 -5.65 1.70 -15.13
CA LYS A 217 -4.69 0.77 -14.53
C LYS A 217 -5.18 0.19 -13.19
N VAL A 218 -6.38 0.55 -12.74
CA VAL A 218 -6.97 0.08 -11.49
C VAL A 218 -8.15 -0.83 -11.82
N LEU A 219 -7.99 -2.14 -11.58
CA LEU A 219 -9.03 -3.14 -11.87
C LEU A 219 -10.27 -2.95 -11.00
N GLY A 220 -10.08 -2.51 -9.76
CA GLY A 220 -11.14 -2.29 -8.80
C GLY A 220 -10.63 -1.67 -7.51
N ILE A 221 -11.56 -1.11 -6.74
CA ILE A 221 -11.26 -0.45 -5.46
C ILE A 221 -12.21 -0.97 -4.39
N VAL A 222 -11.66 -1.33 -3.23
CA VAL A 222 -12.41 -1.63 -2.02
C VAL A 222 -12.23 -0.48 -1.03
N HIS A 223 -13.32 0.23 -0.73
CA HIS A 223 -13.35 1.30 0.26
C HIS A 223 -13.91 0.80 1.60
N ALA A 224 -13.14 0.94 2.67
CA ALA A 224 -13.58 0.64 4.03
C ALA A 224 -13.67 1.93 4.87
N ALA A 225 -14.86 2.22 5.41
CA ALA A 225 -15.12 3.35 6.31
C ALA A 225 -14.71 4.73 5.74
N GLN A 226 -14.85 4.93 4.42
CA GLN A 226 -14.48 6.18 3.77
C GLN A 226 -15.40 7.33 4.20
N PRO A 227 -14.86 8.47 4.66
CA PRO A 227 -15.65 9.68 4.89
C PRO A 227 -15.85 10.41 3.55
N SER A 228 -16.70 9.88 2.68
CA SER A 228 -16.87 10.34 1.29
C SER A 228 -17.19 11.83 1.17
N ASP A 229 -17.94 12.36 2.13
CA ASP A 229 -18.37 13.77 2.24
C ASP A 229 -17.85 14.43 3.53
N GLY A 230 -16.78 13.86 4.13
CA GLY A 230 -16.23 14.31 5.40
C GLY A 230 -16.87 13.66 6.63
N SER A 231 -16.64 14.25 7.80
CA SER A 231 -17.18 13.76 9.07
C SER A 231 -17.42 14.91 10.05
N PRO A 232 -18.59 14.98 10.72
CA PRO A 232 -18.87 15.99 11.73
C PRO A 232 -17.93 15.89 12.95
N ALA A 233 -17.29 14.74 13.16
CA ALA A 233 -16.29 14.56 14.20
C ALA A 233 -15.12 15.56 14.09
N ALA A 234 -14.80 16.06 12.89
CA ALA A 234 -13.78 17.08 12.71
C ALA A 234 -14.13 18.39 13.43
N TYR A 235 -15.38 18.85 13.29
CA TYR A 235 -15.87 20.05 14.00
C TYR A 235 -15.79 19.87 15.51
N TRP A 236 -16.30 18.74 16.01
CA TRP A 236 -16.28 18.43 17.44
C TRP A 236 -14.85 18.41 17.98
N ARG A 237 -13.91 17.72 17.30
CA ARG A 237 -12.53 17.59 17.77
C ARG A 237 -11.75 18.90 17.77
N MET A 238 -12.08 19.84 16.88
CA MET A 238 -11.53 21.20 16.92
C MET A 238 -12.04 22.00 18.12
N LYS A 239 -13.28 21.79 18.54
CA LYS A 239 -13.93 22.55 19.63
C LYS A 239 -13.72 21.94 21.01
N GLY A 240 -13.84 20.61 21.12
CA GLY A 240 -13.82 19.86 22.37
C GLY A 240 -12.59 18.96 22.57
N GLY A 241 -11.71 18.86 21.58
CA GLY A 241 -10.63 17.87 21.57
C GLY A 241 -11.13 16.46 21.23
N PHE A 242 -10.22 15.48 21.23
CA PHE A 242 -10.59 14.08 21.05
C PHE A 242 -11.43 13.58 22.23
N GLU A 243 -12.37 12.67 21.94
CA GLU A 243 -13.18 12.01 22.95
C GLU A 243 -12.26 11.30 23.98
N ARG A 244 -12.49 11.52 25.28
CA ARG A 244 -11.80 10.73 26.30
C ARG A 244 -12.45 9.35 26.34
N PRO A 245 -11.67 8.25 26.29
CA PRO A 245 -12.20 6.91 26.51
C PRO A 245 -12.78 6.76 27.93
#